data_AF-H1CY61-F1
#
_entry.id   AF-H1CY61-F1
#
_cell.length_a   1.000
_cell.length_b   1.000
_cell.length_c   1.000
_cell.angle_alpha   90.00
_cell.angle_beta   90.00
_cell.angle_gamma   90.00
#
_symmetry.space_group_name_H-M   'P 1'
#
loop_
_entity.id
_entity.type
_entity.pdbx_description
1 polymer ?
#
loop_
_entity_poly.entity_id
_entity_poly.type
_entity_poly.pdbx_seq_one_letter_code
_entity_poly.pdbx_strand_id
1 'polypeptide(L)'
;MKSISQTTQQMESISKKTSAFFRRYHVGQILRAANACKLKGFSSILVFLVLVSIIFENRSLYMQRRLHEDSLPFGKDTAYRFLNSCHTNWRKFTLLLAARIINETIKPLTDAGRRCAIVVDDSLFSRSRSKRVELLANVYDHVSRRYTKGFRLLVLGWTD
;
A
#
# COMPACT_ATOMS: atom_id res chain seq x y z
N MET A 1 -26.64 13.28 -4.93
CA MET A 1 -25.78 12.10 -4.65
C MET A 1 -26.23 11.48 -3.35
N LYS A 2 -26.80 10.26 -3.36
CA LYS A 2 -27.08 9.51 -2.13
C LYS A 2 -25.76 8.95 -1.62
N SER A 3 -25.27 9.48 -0.51
CA SER A 3 -24.14 8.90 0.24
C SER A 3 -24.54 7.50 0.67
N ILE A 4 -23.91 6.46 0.10
CA ILE A 4 -24.08 5.10 0.59
C ILE A 4 -23.44 5.06 1.97
N SER A 5 -24.26 5.05 3.02
CA SER A 5 -23.82 4.87 4.39
C SER A 5 -23.13 3.52 4.50
N GLN A 6 -21.79 3.51 4.61
CA GLN A 6 -21.03 2.29 4.89
C GLN A 6 -21.39 1.83 6.32
N THR A 7 -22.10 0.70 6.43
CA THR A 7 -22.55 0.12 7.71
C THR A 7 -21.35 -0.38 8.53
N THR A 8 -21.38 -0.20 9.86
CA THR A 8 -20.35 -0.64 10.82
C THR A 8 -19.88 -2.08 10.63
N GLN A 9 -20.79 -2.98 10.24
CA GLN A 9 -20.50 -4.39 9.95
C GLN A 9 -19.54 -4.59 8.77
N GLN A 10 -19.61 -3.74 7.74
CA GLN A 10 -18.70 -3.81 6.59
C GLN A 10 -17.28 -3.42 6.99
N MET A 11 -17.13 -2.41 7.85
CA MET A 11 -15.83 -1.96 8.38
C MET A 11 -15.17 -3.04 9.24
N GLU A 12 -15.93 -3.68 10.13
CA GLU A 12 -15.43 -4.81 10.93
C GLU A 12 -14.98 -5.99 10.05
N SER A 13 -15.73 -6.29 9.00
CA SER A 13 -15.39 -7.35 8.04
C SER A 13 -14.09 -7.05 7.30
N ILE A 14 -13.89 -5.82 6.83
CA ILE A 14 -12.65 -5.38 6.17
C ILE A 14 -11.48 -5.48 7.14
N SER A 15 -11.62 -4.97 8.37
CA SER A 15 -10.57 -5.04 9.39
C SER A 15 -10.16 -6.48 9.72
N LYS A 16 -11.13 -7.40 9.82
CA LYS A 16 -10.87 -8.85 10.03
C LYS A 16 -10.10 -9.45 8.85
N LYS A 17 -10.50 -9.16 7.60
CA LYS A 17 -9.81 -9.65 6.40
C LYS A 17 -8.38 -9.11 6.29
N THR A 18 -8.17 -7.82 6.56
CA THR A 18 -6.83 -7.22 6.57
C THR A 18 -5.95 -7.87 7.64
N SER A 19 -6.49 -8.08 8.84
CA SER A 19 -5.77 -8.74 9.93
C SER A 19 -5.39 -10.19 9.57
N ALA A 20 -6.31 -10.93 8.93
CA ALA A 20 -6.05 -12.27 8.44
C ALA A 20 -4.95 -12.29 7.35
N PHE A 21 -4.97 -11.33 6.41
CA PHE A 21 -3.92 -11.16 5.40
C PHE A 21 -2.56 -10.90 6.04
N PHE A 22 -2.50 -9.99 7.02
CA PHE A 22 -1.26 -9.64 7.71
C PHE A 22 -0.65 -10.84 8.43
N ARG A 23 -1.49 -11.66 9.05
CA ARG A 23 -1.08 -12.90 9.71
C ARG A 23 -0.62 -13.94 8.70
N ARG A 24 -1.42 -14.20 7.65
CA ARG A 24 -1.13 -15.21 6.62
C ARG A 24 0.23 -14.97 5.97
N TYR A 25 0.51 -13.73 5.54
CA TYR A 25 1.74 -13.41 4.83
C TYR A 25 2.83 -12.82 5.75
N HIS A 26 2.70 -12.99 7.06
CA HIS A 26 3.63 -12.48 8.08
C HIS A 26 4.15 -11.06 7.79
N VAL A 27 3.24 -10.12 7.51
CA VAL A 27 3.56 -8.76 7.06
C VAL A 27 4.46 -8.02 8.06
N GLY A 28 4.31 -8.28 9.36
CA GLY A 28 5.18 -7.73 10.39
C GLY A 28 6.66 -8.08 10.22
N GLN A 29 6.98 -9.31 9.79
CA GLN A 29 8.35 -9.73 9.52
C GLN A 29 8.91 -9.01 8.28
N ILE A 30 8.08 -8.83 7.25
CA ILE A 30 8.47 -8.13 6.01
C ILE A 30 8.72 -6.65 6.31
N LEU A 31 7.86 -6.01 7.10
CA LEU A 31 8.07 -4.64 7.58
C LEU A 31 9.42 -4.51 8.28
N ARG A 32 9.76 -5.45 9.18
CA ARG A 32 11.05 -5.46 9.86
C ARG A 32 12.22 -5.64 8.88
N ALA A 33 12.13 -6.58 7.95
CA ALA A 33 13.14 -6.81 6.92
C ALA A 33 13.33 -5.61 5.97
N ALA A 34 12.29 -4.79 5.80
CA ALA A 34 12.28 -3.54 5.04
C ALA A 34 12.63 -2.30 5.88
N ASN A 35 13.12 -2.47 7.11
CA ASN A 35 13.46 -1.39 8.05
C ASN A 35 12.29 -0.47 8.42
N ALA A 36 11.04 -0.91 8.22
CA ALA A 36 9.84 -0.21 8.67
C ALA A 36 9.61 -0.41 10.18
N CYS A 37 10.63 -0.10 10.98
CA CYS A 37 10.64 -0.26 12.43
C CYS A 37 10.45 1.08 13.14
N LYS A 38 9.92 1.02 14.36
CA LYS A 38 9.79 2.19 15.24
C LYS A 38 10.51 1.92 16.55
N LEU A 39 11.25 2.91 17.03
CA LEU A 39 11.98 2.82 18.29
C LEU A 39 11.07 2.95 19.51
N LYS A 40 10.03 3.80 19.43
CA LYS A 40 9.11 4.11 20.54
C LYS A 40 7.68 4.35 20.05
N GLY A 41 6.72 4.23 20.96
CA GLY A 41 5.29 4.45 20.73
C GLY A 41 4.58 3.26 20.07
N PHE A 42 3.55 3.53 19.27
CA PHE A 42 2.75 2.50 18.61
C PHE A 42 3.57 1.59 17.69
N SER A 43 3.29 0.29 17.73
CA SER A 43 3.99 -0.72 16.92
C SER A 43 3.82 -0.45 15.41
N SER A 44 4.88 -0.70 14.63
CA SER A 44 4.84 -0.48 13.17
C SER A 44 3.74 -1.28 12.48
N ILE A 45 3.53 -2.52 12.92
CA ILE A 45 2.52 -3.41 12.35
C ILE A 45 1.11 -2.88 12.60
N LEU A 46 0.83 -2.33 13.80
CA LEU A 46 -0.46 -1.73 14.11
C LEU A 46 -0.71 -0.49 13.25
N VAL A 47 0.30 0.39 13.14
CA VAL A 47 0.21 1.59 12.30
C VAL A 47 -0.08 1.20 10.85
N PHE A 48 0.66 0.23 10.32
CA PHE A 48 0.47 -0.23 8.95
C PHE A 48 -0.87 -0.93 8.73
N LEU A 49 -1.32 -1.76 9.68
CA LEU A 49 -2.62 -2.43 9.63
C LEU A 49 -3.76 -1.41 9.52
N VAL A 50 -3.75 -0.39 10.39
CA VAL A 50 -4.75 0.69 10.36
C VAL A 50 -4.72 1.43 9.03
N LEU A 51 -3.54 1.78 8.52
CA LEU A 51 -3.40 2.47 7.22
C LEU A 51 -3.98 1.64 6.07
N VAL A 52 -3.67 0.35 6.02
CA VAL A 52 -4.18 -0.55 4.98
C VAL A 52 -5.69 -0.74 5.09
N SER A 53 -6.23 -0.91 6.31
CA SER A 53 -7.67 -1.02 6.52
C SER A 53 -8.42 0.23 6.05
N ILE A 54 -7.91 1.43 6.34
CA ILE A 54 -8.50 2.71 5.89
C ILE A 54 -8.54 2.79 4.35
N ILE A 55 -7.49 2.32 3.66
CA ILE A 55 -7.44 2.28 2.20
C ILE A 55 -8.54 1.36 1.65
N PHE A 56 -8.72 0.17 2.23
CA PHE A 56 -9.78 -0.76 1.81
C PHE A 56 -11.20 -0.29 2.15
N GLU A 57 -11.34 0.59 3.14
CA GLU A 57 -12.60 1.30 3.44
C GLU A 57 -12.87 2.45 2.46
N ASN A 58 -11.95 2.75 1.55
CA ASN A 58 -11.97 3.91 0.65
C ASN A 58 -12.09 5.23 1.42
N ARG A 59 -11.42 5.29 2.57
CA ARG A 59 -11.40 6.47 3.43
C ARG A 59 -9.99 7.08 3.46
N SER A 60 -9.91 8.34 3.88
CA SER A 60 -8.64 8.97 4.21
C SER A 60 -8.48 9.03 5.72
N LEU A 61 -7.24 9.08 6.20
CA LEU A 61 -6.94 9.31 7.63
C LEU A 61 -7.67 10.55 8.19
N TYR A 62 -7.82 11.58 7.34
CA TYR A 62 -8.55 12.79 7.68
C TYR A 62 -10.05 12.53 7.88
N MET A 63 -10.68 11.80 6.95
CA MET A 63 -12.10 11.43 7.08
C MET A 63 -12.34 10.51 8.28
N GLN A 64 -11.47 9.51 8.49
CA GLN A 64 -11.58 8.59 9.64
C GLN A 64 -11.58 9.37 10.96
N ARG A 65 -10.66 10.33 11.09
CA ARG A 65 -10.56 11.19 12.27
C ARG A 65 -11.76 12.09 12.45
N ARG A 66 -12.29 12.70 11.38
CA ARG A 66 -13.43 13.62 11.49
C ARG A 66 -14.73 12.92 11.84
N LEU A 67 -14.92 11.70 11.34
CA LEU A 67 -16.14 10.93 11.57
C LEU A 67 -16.09 10.15 12.89
N HIS A 68 -14.90 9.76 13.34
CA HIS A 68 -14.71 8.87 14.47
C HIS A 68 -13.41 9.22 15.22
N GLU A 69 -13.39 10.38 15.89
CA GLU A 69 -12.18 10.93 16.52
C GLU A 69 -11.53 9.96 17.51
N ASP A 70 -12.33 9.20 18.26
CA ASP A 70 -11.88 8.22 19.25
C ASP A 70 -11.58 6.82 18.67
N SER A 71 -11.85 6.57 17.38
CA SER A 71 -11.70 5.23 16.80
C SER A 71 -10.27 4.85 16.44
N LEU A 72 -9.40 5.85 16.24
CA LEU A 72 -8.03 5.62 15.81
C LEU A 72 -7.12 5.44 17.02
N PRO A 73 -6.32 4.37 17.06
CA PRO A 73 -5.43 4.14 18.20
C PRO A 73 -4.31 5.19 18.30
N PHE A 74 -4.07 5.99 17.25
CA PHE A 74 -3.00 6.98 17.23
C PHE A 74 -3.35 8.24 16.40
N GLY A 75 -2.65 9.33 16.71
CA GLY A 75 -2.72 10.58 15.97
C GLY A 75 -2.11 10.52 14.56
N LYS A 76 -2.51 11.44 13.67
CA LYS A 76 -2.07 11.57 12.27
C LYS A 76 -0.55 11.69 12.17
N ASP A 77 0.07 12.33 13.16
CA ASP A 77 1.52 12.54 13.21
C ASP A 77 2.26 11.21 13.34
N THR A 78 1.65 10.20 13.97
CA THR A 78 2.18 8.83 14.04
C THR A 78 2.17 8.17 12.66
N ALA A 79 1.06 8.30 11.91
CA ALA A 79 0.96 7.77 10.56
C ALA A 79 1.95 8.45 9.60
N TYR A 80 2.02 9.78 9.62
CA TYR A 80 2.91 10.53 8.74
C TYR A 80 4.38 10.27 9.05
N ARG A 81 4.77 10.23 10.33
CA ARG A 81 6.15 9.86 10.71
C ARG A 81 6.52 8.45 10.25
N PHE A 82 5.58 7.51 10.30
CA PHE A 82 5.80 6.15 9.81
C PHE A 82 5.96 6.09 8.29
N LEU A 83 5.06 6.73 7.53
CA LEU A 83 5.09 6.74 6.07
C LEU A 83 6.29 7.51 5.50
N ASN A 84 6.66 8.62 6.14
CA ASN A 84 7.73 9.51 5.68
C ASN A 84 9.11 9.14 6.25
N SER A 85 9.25 7.99 6.90
CA SER A 85 10.54 7.53 7.40
C SER A 85 11.49 7.24 6.22
N CYS A 86 12.60 7.97 6.14
CA CYS A 86 13.65 7.75 5.13
C CYS A 86 14.38 6.40 5.31
N HIS A 87 14.25 5.77 6.48
CA HIS A 87 14.85 4.48 6.75
C HIS A 87 14.03 3.30 6.19
N THR A 88 12.76 3.53 5.84
CA THR A 88 11.89 2.46 5.35
C THR A 88 12.15 2.19 3.87
N ASN A 89 12.54 0.95 3.55
CA ASN A 89 12.73 0.52 2.16
C ASN A 89 11.43 -0.08 1.60
N TRP A 90 10.56 0.80 1.08
CA TRP A 90 9.26 0.39 0.51
C TRP A 90 9.41 -0.54 -0.70
N ARG A 91 10.47 -0.41 -1.51
CA ARG A 91 10.73 -1.33 -2.63
C ARG A 91 10.99 -2.75 -2.14
N LYS A 92 11.85 -2.90 -1.13
CA LYS A 92 12.14 -4.21 -0.50
C LYS A 92 10.89 -4.80 0.14
N PHE A 93 10.08 -3.98 0.82
CA PHE A 93 8.80 -4.41 1.37
C PHE A 93 7.90 -5.03 0.29
N THR A 94 7.67 -4.30 -0.81
CA THR A 94 6.79 -4.75 -1.90
C THR A 94 7.30 -6.03 -2.56
N LEU A 95 8.60 -6.12 -2.83
CA LEU A 95 9.20 -7.32 -3.44
C LEU A 95 9.08 -8.55 -2.54
N LEU A 96 9.37 -8.41 -1.23
CA LEU A 96 9.26 -9.51 -0.28
C LEU A 96 7.81 -9.96 -0.11
N LEU A 97 6.86 -9.03 -0.06
CA LEU A 97 5.43 -9.35 0.02
C LEU A 97 4.95 -10.06 -1.23
N ALA A 98 5.30 -9.56 -2.42
CA ALA A 98 4.95 -10.20 -3.69
C ALA A 98 5.53 -11.62 -3.77
N ALA A 99 6.82 -11.79 -3.48
CA ALA A 99 7.47 -13.10 -3.47
C ALA A 99 6.79 -14.07 -2.49
N ARG A 100 6.36 -13.59 -1.32
CA ARG A 100 5.65 -14.43 -0.35
C ARG A 100 4.29 -14.86 -0.86
N ILE A 101 3.49 -13.95 -1.39
CA ILE A 101 2.17 -14.26 -1.96
C ILE A 101 2.29 -15.26 -3.12
N ILE A 102 3.26 -15.04 -4.02
CA ILE A 102 3.53 -15.93 -5.15
C ILE A 102 3.85 -17.33 -4.64
N ASN A 103 4.81 -17.47 -3.71
CA ASN A 103 5.25 -18.79 -3.27
C ASN A 103 4.23 -19.53 -2.39
N GLU A 104 3.51 -18.83 -1.51
CA GLU A 104 2.60 -19.46 -0.54
C GLU A 104 1.18 -19.68 -1.07
N THR A 105 0.74 -18.87 -2.05
CA THR A 105 -0.65 -18.90 -2.52
C THR A 105 -0.76 -19.15 -4.00
N ILE A 106 0.04 -18.49 -4.85
CA ILE A 106 -0.18 -18.58 -6.29
C ILE A 106 0.47 -19.86 -6.86
N LYS A 107 1.77 -20.05 -6.66
CA LYS A 107 2.55 -21.17 -7.19
C LYS A 107 1.95 -22.56 -6.88
N PRO A 108 1.41 -22.85 -5.67
CA PRO A 108 0.77 -24.14 -5.40
C PRO A 108 -0.51 -24.40 -6.20
N LEU A 109 -1.12 -23.37 -6.79
CA LEU A 109 -2.32 -23.46 -7.63
C LEU A 109 -1.99 -23.64 -9.11
N THR A 110 -0.71 -23.78 -9.45
CA THR A 110 -0.20 -23.80 -10.83
C THR A 110 0.53 -25.10 -11.12
N ASP A 111 0.52 -25.53 -12.38
CA ASP A 111 1.21 -26.76 -12.80
C ASP A 111 2.74 -26.59 -12.79
N ALA A 112 3.48 -27.66 -12.48
CA ALA A 112 4.94 -27.62 -12.42
C ALA A 112 5.61 -27.39 -13.79
N GLY A 113 4.93 -27.71 -14.90
CA GLY A 113 5.37 -27.46 -16.27
C GLY A 113 5.01 -26.07 -16.80
N ARG A 114 4.31 -25.25 -16.02
CA ARG A 114 3.86 -23.92 -16.44
C ARG A 114 5.05 -22.94 -16.49
N ARG A 115 5.13 -22.15 -17.56
CA ARG A 115 6.26 -21.24 -17.78
C ARG A 115 6.03 -19.92 -17.06
N CYS A 116 6.70 -19.75 -15.93
CA CYS A 116 6.73 -18.47 -15.24
C CYS A 116 7.48 -17.41 -16.07
N ALA A 117 6.92 -16.21 -16.16
CA ALA A 117 7.55 -15.06 -16.77
C ALA A 117 7.45 -13.81 -15.89
N ILE A 118 8.36 -12.88 -16.13
CA ILE A 118 8.35 -11.56 -15.52
C ILE A 118 8.01 -10.55 -16.61
N VAL A 119 6.92 -9.82 -16.42
CA VAL A 119 6.46 -8.77 -17.34
C VAL A 119 6.92 -7.43 -16.81
N VAL A 120 7.65 -6.70 -17.65
CA VAL A 120 8.10 -5.33 -17.35
C VAL A 120 7.30 -4.39 -18.22
N ASP A 121 6.58 -3.47 -17.58
CA ASP A 121 5.86 -2.41 -18.27
C ASP A 121 5.95 -1.13 -17.42
N ASP A 122 5.79 0.03 -18.05
CA ASP A 122 5.81 1.29 -17.36
C ASP A 122 4.55 2.11 -17.58
N SER A 123 4.00 2.61 -16.47
CA SER A 123 2.78 3.41 -16.48
C SER A 123 3.07 4.84 -16.09
N LEU A 124 2.36 5.79 -16.70
CA LEU A 124 2.43 7.18 -16.28
C LEU A 124 1.80 7.32 -14.90
N PHE A 125 2.59 7.76 -13.92
CA PHE A 125 2.11 8.09 -12.60
C PHE A 125 2.01 9.61 -12.44
N SER A 126 0.83 10.15 -12.78
CA SER A 126 0.58 11.59 -12.78
C SER A 126 0.57 12.18 -11.37
N ARG A 127 1.25 13.32 -11.23
CA ARG A 127 1.30 14.20 -10.05
C ARG A 127 1.06 15.64 -10.44
N SER A 128 0.16 15.88 -11.40
CA SER A 128 -0.12 17.21 -11.97
C SER A 128 -0.52 18.28 -10.96
N ARG A 129 -1.14 17.89 -9.84
CA ARG A 129 -1.58 18.80 -8.75
C ARG A 129 -0.56 18.96 -7.62
N SER A 130 0.58 18.27 -7.69
CA SER A 130 1.58 18.28 -6.64
C SER A 130 2.52 19.49 -6.78
N LYS A 131 2.73 20.22 -5.67
CA LYS A 131 3.60 21.41 -5.63
C LYS A 131 5.02 21.13 -5.12
N ARG A 132 5.19 20.13 -4.24
CA ARG A 132 6.45 19.76 -3.61
C ARG A 132 6.55 18.24 -3.55
N VAL A 133 7.13 17.65 -4.59
CA VAL A 133 7.40 16.21 -4.66
C VAL A 133 8.83 16.06 -5.17
N GLU A 134 9.62 15.29 -4.44
CA GLU A 134 11.00 15.02 -4.79
C GLU A 134 11.08 14.28 -6.12
N LEU A 135 12.06 14.64 -6.97
CA LEU A 135 12.30 14.05 -8.29
C LEU A 135 11.11 14.16 -9.27
N LEU A 136 10.17 15.09 -9.04
CA LEU A 136 9.05 15.31 -9.95
C LEU A 136 9.55 15.81 -11.31
N ALA A 137 9.30 15.03 -12.35
CA ALA A 137 9.68 15.36 -13.72
C ALA A 137 8.47 15.76 -14.56
N ASN A 138 8.72 16.46 -15.67
CA ASN A 138 7.72 16.66 -16.72
C ASN A 138 7.87 15.55 -17.76
N VAL A 139 6.88 14.67 -17.84
CA VAL A 139 6.93 13.46 -18.68
C VAL A 139 5.95 13.63 -19.84
N TYR A 140 6.36 13.27 -21.05
CA TYR A 140 5.44 13.26 -22.18
C TYR A 140 4.52 12.05 -22.09
N ASP A 141 3.21 12.29 -21.99
CA ASP A 141 2.20 11.26 -22.06
C ASP A 141 1.81 11.01 -23.51
N HIS A 142 2.21 9.87 -24.06
CA HIS A 142 1.86 9.47 -25.42
C HIS A 142 0.35 9.18 -25.59
N VAL A 143 -0.36 8.84 -24.51
CA VAL A 143 -1.80 8.55 -24.55
C VAL A 143 -2.59 9.84 -24.73
N SER A 144 -2.37 10.82 -23.84
CA SER A 144 -3.05 12.13 -23.92
C SER A 144 -2.36 13.13 -24.85
N ARG A 145 -1.19 12.79 -25.41
CA ARG A 145 -0.31 13.64 -26.22
C ARG A 145 0.09 14.95 -25.54
N ARG A 146 0.31 14.91 -24.22
CA ARG A 146 0.56 16.10 -23.40
C ARG A 146 1.68 15.87 -22.39
N TYR A 147 2.42 16.92 -22.09
CA TYR A 147 3.36 16.91 -20.98
C TYR A 147 2.60 16.95 -19.65
N THR A 148 2.95 16.02 -18.76
CA THR A 148 2.34 15.88 -17.44
C THR A 148 3.42 15.79 -16.38
N LYS A 149 3.29 16.56 -15.30
CA LYS A 149 4.15 16.42 -14.12
C LYS A 149 3.87 15.08 -13.45
N GLY A 150 4.89 14.23 -13.28
CA GLY A 150 4.73 12.89 -12.73
C GLY A 150 5.99 12.05 -12.84
N PHE A 151 5.80 10.73 -12.85
CA PHE A 151 6.85 9.72 -12.96
C PHE A 151 6.48 8.68 -14.02
N ARG A 152 7.50 8.00 -14.57
CA ARG A 152 7.30 6.70 -15.22
C ARG A 152 7.43 5.61 -14.16
N LEU A 153 6.31 5.05 -13.74
CA LEU A 153 6.26 3.98 -12.76
C LEU A 153 6.55 2.66 -13.47
N LEU A 154 7.78 2.17 -13.34
CA LEU A 154 8.16 0.84 -13.79
C LEU A 154 7.52 -0.20 -12.88
N VAL A 155 6.68 -1.06 -13.46
CA VAL A 155 5.98 -2.14 -12.77
C VAL A 155 6.58 -3.47 -13.20
N LEU A 156 6.77 -4.35 -12.21
CA LEU A 156 7.22 -5.72 -12.42
C LEU A 156 6.07 -6.67 -12.09
N GLY A 157 5.47 -7.25 -13.12
CA GLY A 157 4.45 -8.29 -13.00
C GLY A 157 5.10 -9.68 -13.00
N TRP A 158 4.56 -10.59 -12.20
CA TRP A 158 4.83 -12.01 -12.32
C TRP A 158 3.61 -12.70 -12.93
N THR A 159 3.82 -13.62 -13.86
CA THR A 159 2.78 -14.43 -14.48
C THR A 159 3.24 -15.88 -14.54
N ASP A 160 2.30 -16.80 -14.36
CA ASP A 160 2.47 -18.25 -14.53
C ASP A 160 1.78 -18.80 -15.78
#